data_AF-A0AAD3D8V4-F1
#
_entry.id   AF-A0AAD3D8V4-F1
#
_cell.length_a   1.000
_cell.length_b   1.000
_cell.length_c   1.000
_cell.angle_alpha   90.00
_cell.angle_beta   90.00
_cell.angle_gamma   90.00
#
_symmetry.space_group_name_H-M   'P 1'
#
loop_
_entity.id
_entity.type
_entity.pdbx_description
1 polymer ?
#
loop_
_entity_poly.entity_id
_entity_poly.type
_entity_poly.pdbx_seq_one_letter_code
_entity_poly.pdbx_strand_id
1 'polypeptide(L)'
;MISKLISHSSTDRNSAIDALKNAIDGYVISGVGNNTSFLTDVLRHDSFVAGDTPTNFIQTHYPEGFHGVALSSEEYAETVAMAVVANMIRSEVLQKPPAPMKVDEFDPFIVCLGGLFGKACQVQGFEDALKVTSIDGEETHTIQLEEIDIDSRSPVVNVVVNDKKRVLQIEPEDSSGKLA
;
A
#
# COMPACT_ATOMS: atom_id res chain seq x y z
N MET A 1 -2.18 15.90 19.90
CA MET A 1 -3.32 15.77 18.95
C MET A 1 -2.98 16.63 17.74
N ILE A 2 -2.91 16.04 16.55
CA ILE A 2 -2.49 16.73 15.30
C ILE A 2 -3.71 17.33 14.59
N SER A 3 -4.70 16.51 14.25
CA SER A 3 -5.92 16.93 13.54
C SER A 3 -7.12 16.05 13.89
N LYS A 4 -8.30 16.41 13.35
CA LYS A 4 -9.51 15.59 13.37
C LYS A 4 -9.94 15.34 11.93
N LEU A 5 -9.93 14.09 11.50
CA LEU A 5 -10.41 13.68 10.19
C LEU A 5 -11.81 13.09 10.33
N ILE A 6 -12.78 13.65 9.60
CA ILE A 6 -14.20 13.31 9.73
C ILE A 6 -14.72 13.06 8.31
N SER A 7 -15.42 11.94 8.13
CA SER A 7 -16.19 11.65 6.92
C SER A 7 -17.69 11.68 7.22
N HIS A 8 -18.49 11.82 6.17
CA HIS A 8 -19.93 11.72 6.23
C HIS A 8 -20.42 11.08 4.94
N SER A 9 -21.49 10.28 5.03
CA SER A 9 -22.21 9.77 3.87
C SER A 9 -23.71 9.98 4.07
N SER A 10 -24.39 10.39 3.01
CA SER A 10 -25.86 10.45 2.95
C SER A 10 -26.51 9.09 2.72
N THR A 11 -25.73 8.06 2.37
CA THR A 11 -26.24 6.73 2.01
C THR A 11 -26.34 5.82 3.24
N ASP A 12 -25.20 5.53 3.87
CA ASP A 12 -25.12 4.58 4.99
C ASP A 12 -23.78 4.70 5.73
N ARG A 13 -23.66 3.98 6.86
CA ARG A 13 -22.47 3.98 7.73
C ARG A 13 -21.24 3.39 7.05
N ASN A 14 -21.37 2.32 6.26
CA ASN A 14 -20.23 1.69 5.59
C ASN A 14 -19.65 2.63 4.54
N SER A 15 -20.51 3.32 3.77
CA SER A 15 -20.06 4.38 2.86
C SER A 15 -19.24 5.47 3.57
N ALA A 16 -19.61 5.87 4.80
CA ALA A 16 -18.84 6.83 5.57
C ALA A 16 -17.50 6.24 6.07
N ILE A 17 -17.49 4.97 6.50
CA ILE A 17 -16.27 4.25 6.89
C ILE A 17 -15.31 4.16 5.71
N ASP A 18 -15.79 3.79 4.52
CA ASP A 18 -14.95 3.64 3.32
C ASP A 18 -14.39 4.99 2.87
N ALA A 19 -15.18 6.06 2.93
CA ALA A 19 -14.69 7.42 2.71
C ALA A 19 -13.60 7.81 3.72
N LEU A 20 -13.74 7.42 5.00
CA LEU A 20 -12.74 7.70 6.02
C LEU A 20 -11.45 6.90 5.81
N LYS A 21 -11.56 5.61 5.44
CA LYS A 21 -10.41 4.77 5.09
C LYS A 21 -9.61 5.40 3.95
N ASN A 22 -10.28 5.74 2.85
CA ASN A 22 -9.65 6.40 1.71
C ASN A 22 -9.00 7.74 2.09
N ALA A 23 -9.66 8.51 2.96
CA ALA A 23 -9.12 9.77 3.44
C ALA A 23 -7.87 9.59 4.31
N ILE A 24 -7.83 8.56 5.18
CA ILE A 24 -6.66 8.22 5.98
C ILE A 24 -5.52 7.71 5.10
N ASP A 25 -5.82 6.86 4.12
CA ASP A 25 -4.81 6.30 3.23
C ASP A 25 -4.12 7.38 2.38
N GLY A 26 -4.78 8.51 2.13
CA GLY A 26 -4.17 9.71 1.53
C GLY A 26 -3.63 10.75 2.52
N TYR A 27 -3.73 10.52 3.84
CA TYR A 27 -3.36 11.48 4.87
C TYR A 27 -1.88 11.33 5.25
N VAL A 28 -1.02 12.14 4.64
CA VAL A 28 0.44 12.08 4.84
C VAL A 28 0.85 12.94 6.03
N ILE A 29 1.52 12.31 7.01
CA ILE A 29 2.13 12.96 8.17
C ILE A 29 3.59 12.52 8.27
N SER A 30 4.52 13.43 7.99
CA SER A 30 5.96 13.15 8.02
C SER A 30 6.65 13.77 9.24
N GLY A 31 7.81 13.22 9.63
CA GLY A 31 8.67 13.75 10.70
C GLY A 31 8.24 13.48 12.14
N VAL A 32 7.06 12.89 12.38
CA VAL A 32 6.59 12.49 13.72
C VAL A 32 5.86 11.15 13.68
N GLY A 33 6.06 10.34 14.73
CA GLY A 33 5.26 9.14 14.94
C GLY A 33 3.78 9.49 15.10
N ASN A 34 2.92 8.76 14.39
CA ASN A 34 1.49 9.00 14.34
C ASN A 34 0.72 7.67 14.45
N ASN A 35 -0.62 7.74 14.50
CA ASN A 35 -1.49 6.60 14.72
C ASN A 35 -2.34 6.24 13.48
N THR A 36 -2.00 6.69 12.28
CA THR A 36 -2.83 6.46 11.08
C THR A 36 -3.01 4.96 10.80
N SER A 37 -1.93 4.17 10.83
CA SER A 37 -2.01 2.71 10.59
C SER A 37 -2.91 2.00 11.59
N PHE A 38 -2.86 2.40 12.87
CA PHE A 38 -3.75 1.86 13.91
C PHE A 38 -5.21 2.25 13.65
N LEU A 39 -5.48 3.49 13.27
CA LEU A 39 -6.84 3.94 12.93
C LEU A 39 -7.39 3.21 11.71
N THR A 40 -6.57 3.00 10.67
CA THR A 40 -6.95 2.21 9.48
C THR A 40 -7.32 0.78 9.87
N ASP A 41 -6.54 0.15 10.76
CA ASP A 41 -6.83 -1.21 11.25
C ASP A 41 -8.15 -1.27 12.02
N VAL A 42 -8.39 -0.33 12.95
CA VAL A 42 -9.68 -0.24 13.68
C VAL A 42 -10.86 -0.08 12.71
N LEU A 43 -10.73 0.72 11.64
CA LEU A 43 -11.79 0.89 10.65
C LEU A 43 -12.03 -0.36 9.79
N ARG A 44 -11.03 -1.23 9.65
CA ARG A 44 -11.14 -2.53 8.96
C ARG A 44 -11.69 -3.64 9.87
N HIS A 45 -11.58 -3.49 11.19
CA HIS A 45 -11.99 -4.51 12.15
C HIS A 45 -13.51 -4.80 12.08
N ASP A 46 -13.87 -6.08 11.96
CA ASP A 46 -15.26 -6.53 11.76
C ASP A 46 -16.22 -6.02 12.84
N SER A 47 -15.84 -6.11 14.12
CA SER A 47 -16.64 -5.56 15.23
C SER A 47 -16.89 -4.05 15.10
N PHE A 48 -15.90 -3.27 14.61
CA PHE A 48 -16.11 -1.85 14.33
C PHE A 48 -17.09 -1.64 13.19
N VAL A 49 -16.97 -2.41 12.10
CA VAL A 49 -17.88 -2.36 10.94
C VAL A 49 -19.31 -2.79 11.33
N ALA A 50 -19.45 -3.80 12.19
CA ALA A 50 -20.74 -4.25 12.74
C ALA A 50 -21.34 -3.27 13.76
N GLY A 51 -20.55 -2.35 14.31
CA GLY A 51 -20.97 -1.41 15.35
C GLY A 51 -20.88 -1.95 16.78
N ASP A 52 -20.37 -3.17 16.96
CA ASP A 52 -20.10 -3.77 18.26
C ASP A 52 -18.83 -3.18 18.88
N THR A 53 -18.98 -1.96 19.42
CA THR A 53 -17.88 -1.11 19.89
C THR A 53 -18.07 -0.74 21.36
N PRO A 54 -17.92 -1.71 22.29
CA PRO A 54 -18.03 -1.43 23.72
C PRO A 54 -16.91 -0.49 24.18
N THR A 55 -17.06 0.13 25.35
CA THR A 55 -16.08 1.10 25.87
C THR A 55 -14.70 0.49 26.15
N ASN A 56 -14.60 -0.84 26.26
CA ASN A 56 -13.36 -1.59 26.40
C ASN A 56 -12.84 -2.16 25.06
N PHE A 57 -13.40 -1.79 23.90
CA PHE A 57 -13.05 -2.33 22.57
C PHE A 57 -11.52 -2.43 22.36
N ILE A 58 -10.78 -1.34 22.60
CA ILE A 58 -9.32 -1.34 22.41
C ILE A 58 -8.60 -2.29 23.38
N GLN A 59 -9.01 -2.37 24.64
CA GLN A 59 -8.41 -3.30 25.62
C GLN A 59 -8.68 -4.75 25.25
N THR A 60 -9.85 -5.03 24.66
CA THR A 60 -10.25 -6.37 24.23
C THR A 60 -9.49 -6.82 22.98
N HIS A 61 -9.38 -5.96 21.97
CA HIS A 61 -8.83 -6.32 20.66
C HIS A 61 -7.33 -6.04 20.53
N TYR A 62 -6.79 -5.13 21.33
CA TYR A 62 -5.38 -4.73 21.32
C TYR A 62 -4.78 -4.72 22.74
N PRO A 63 -4.83 -5.85 23.48
CA PRO A 63 -4.39 -5.92 24.89
C PRO A 63 -2.90 -5.59 25.07
N GLU A 64 -2.07 -6.01 24.11
CA GLU A 64 -0.62 -5.74 24.09
C GLU A 64 -0.25 -4.50 23.24
N GLY A 65 -1.26 -3.76 22.78
CA GLY A 65 -1.10 -2.65 21.84
C GLY A 65 -1.14 -3.09 20.38
N PHE A 66 -0.82 -2.15 19.49
CA PHE A 66 -0.82 -2.35 18.05
C PHE A 66 0.59 -2.65 17.54
N HIS A 67 0.75 -3.79 16.86
CA HIS A 67 2.05 -4.26 16.34
C HIS A 67 2.15 -4.24 14.81
N GLY A 68 1.23 -3.55 14.14
CA GLY A 68 1.13 -3.54 12.68
C GLY A 68 0.11 -4.54 12.15
N VAL A 69 -0.10 -4.49 10.83
CA VAL A 69 -1.03 -5.35 10.10
C VAL A 69 -0.21 -6.32 9.23
N ALA A 70 -0.57 -7.59 9.28
CA ALA A 70 -0.03 -8.58 8.35
C ALA A 70 -0.80 -8.47 7.02
N LEU A 71 -0.07 -8.23 5.92
CA LEU A 71 -0.67 -8.25 4.59
C LEU A 71 -1.03 -9.69 4.22
N SER A 72 -2.21 -9.87 3.62
CA SER A 72 -2.53 -11.11 2.90
C SER A 72 -1.55 -11.34 1.73
N SER A 73 -1.48 -12.57 1.22
CA SER A 73 -0.63 -12.87 0.05
C SER A 73 -0.99 -12.04 -1.18
N GLU A 74 -2.29 -11.80 -1.40
CA GLU A 74 -2.80 -10.88 -2.43
C GLU A 74 -2.34 -9.44 -2.19
N GLU A 75 -2.60 -8.84 -1.02
CA GLU A 75 -2.17 -7.46 -0.71
C GLU A 75 -0.64 -7.30 -0.77
N TYR A 76 0.10 -8.33 -0.38
CA TYR A 76 1.55 -8.35 -0.50
C TYR A 76 1.97 -8.30 -1.98
N ALA A 77 1.38 -9.14 -2.84
CA ALA A 77 1.65 -9.14 -4.27
C ALA A 77 1.22 -7.83 -4.96
N GLU A 78 0.07 -7.26 -4.58
CA GLU A 78 -0.37 -5.93 -5.02
C GLU A 78 0.71 -4.87 -4.66
N THR A 79 1.22 -4.90 -3.42
CA THR A 79 2.26 -3.99 -2.95
C THR A 79 3.57 -4.14 -3.73
N VAL A 80 3.97 -5.37 -4.04
CA VAL A 80 5.15 -5.65 -4.88
C VAL A 80 4.98 -5.04 -6.27
N ALA A 81 3.86 -5.33 -6.94
CA ALA A 81 3.56 -4.83 -8.28
C ALA A 81 3.55 -3.28 -8.32
N MET A 82 2.92 -2.66 -7.33
CA MET A 82 2.89 -1.21 -7.19
C MET A 82 4.29 -0.59 -6.98
N ALA A 83 5.11 -1.18 -6.10
CA ALA A 83 6.47 -0.69 -5.84
C ALA A 83 7.37 -0.77 -7.08
N VAL A 84 7.22 -1.84 -7.88
CA VAL A 84 7.90 -2.02 -9.16
C VAL A 84 7.60 -0.86 -10.09
N VAL A 85 6.32 -0.57 -10.31
CA VAL A 85 5.91 0.47 -11.26
C VAL A 85 6.31 1.86 -10.79
N ALA A 86 6.15 2.14 -9.49
CA ALA A 86 6.63 3.40 -8.90
C ALA A 86 8.14 3.59 -9.12
N ASN A 87 8.94 2.53 -8.96
CA ASN A 87 10.38 2.57 -9.20
C ASN A 87 10.72 2.74 -10.70
N MET A 88 9.99 2.09 -11.60
CA MET A 88 10.16 2.23 -13.05
C MET A 88 9.89 3.67 -13.50
N ILE A 89 8.76 4.24 -13.10
CA ILE A 89 8.39 5.63 -13.44
C ILE A 89 9.40 6.61 -12.86
N ARG A 90 9.82 6.41 -11.61
CA ARG A 90 10.90 7.21 -11.00
C ARG A 90 12.21 7.12 -11.80
N SER A 91 12.58 5.94 -12.29
CA SER A 91 13.80 5.76 -13.08
C SER A 91 13.76 6.52 -14.41
N GLU A 92 12.59 6.54 -15.06
CA GLU A 92 12.37 7.28 -16.31
C GLU A 92 12.46 8.79 -16.11
N VAL A 93 11.79 9.32 -15.06
CA VAL A 93 11.81 10.75 -14.72
C VAL A 93 13.21 11.24 -14.34
N LEU A 94 14.01 10.40 -13.68
CA LEU A 94 15.36 10.75 -13.21
C LEU A 94 16.46 10.63 -14.29
N GLN A 95 16.13 10.32 -15.55
CA GLN A 95 17.09 10.11 -16.66
C GLN A 95 18.27 9.20 -16.28
N LYS A 96 18.04 8.16 -15.46
CA LYS A 96 18.97 7.03 -15.41
C LYS A 96 18.94 6.36 -16.79
N PRO A 97 20.06 5.77 -17.27
CA PRO A 97 20.04 5.07 -18.55
C PRO A 97 18.85 4.11 -18.55
N PRO A 98 17.99 4.16 -19.58
CA PRO A 98 16.72 3.46 -19.56
C PRO A 98 16.98 1.99 -19.28
N ALA A 99 16.33 1.44 -18.25
CA ALA A 99 16.06 0.02 -18.28
C ALA A 99 15.30 -0.22 -19.61
N PRO A 100 15.74 -1.18 -20.44
CA PRO A 100 15.21 -1.34 -21.78
C PRO A 100 13.68 -1.51 -21.72
N MET A 101 12.95 -0.53 -22.26
CA MET A 101 11.51 -0.47 -22.19
C MET A 101 10.89 -1.04 -23.49
N LYS A 102 10.30 -2.22 -23.35
CA LYS A 102 8.98 -2.63 -23.86
C LYS A 102 8.37 -3.53 -22.79
N VAL A 103 7.12 -3.32 -22.42
CA VAL A 103 6.40 -4.15 -21.42
C VAL A 103 6.10 -5.56 -21.96
N ASP A 104 6.53 -5.88 -23.19
CA ASP A 104 6.23 -7.17 -23.80
C ASP A 104 7.11 -8.34 -23.34
N GLU A 105 8.23 -8.11 -22.63
CA GLU A 105 9.04 -9.19 -22.00
C GLU A 105 10.28 -8.56 -21.34
N PHE A 106 10.25 -8.27 -20.04
CA PHE A 106 11.48 -8.03 -19.28
C PHE A 106 11.94 -9.32 -18.61
N ASP A 107 13.26 -9.51 -18.51
CA ASP A 107 13.81 -10.63 -17.76
C ASP A 107 13.26 -10.60 -16.32
N PRO A 108 12.75 -11.72 -15.80
CA PRO A 108 12.22 -11.76 -14.45
C PRO A 108 13.25 -11.25 -13.44
N PHE A 109 12.83 -10.39 -12.53
CA PHE A 109 13.70 -9.87 -11.48
C PHE A 109 13.08 -10.10 -10.10
N ILE A 110 13.93 -10.03 -9.07
CA ILE A 110 13.52 -10.25 -7.69
C ILE A 110 13.26 -8.92 -7.00
N VAL A 111 12.11 -8.82 -6.34
CA VAL A 111 11.73 -7.72 -5.45
C VAL A 111 11.70 -8.24 -4.03
N CYS A 112 12.35 -7.51 -3.12
CA CYS A 112 12.33 -7.81 -1.68
C CYS A 112 11.61 -6.67 -0.94
N LEU A 113 10.42 -6.91 -0.39
CA LEU A 113 9.77 -5.94 0.50
C LEU A 113 10.16 -6.20 1.96
N GLY A 114 10.60 -5.16 2.66
CA GLY A 114 11.11 -5.24 4.03
C GLY A 114 12.64 -5.18 4.15
N GLY A 115 13.33 -4.73 3.09
CA GLY A 115 14.78 -4.59 3.07
C GLY A 115 15.51 -5.92 2.86
N LEU A 116 16.74 -6.01 3.37
CA LEU A 116 17.67 -7.12 3.11
C LEU A 116 17.16 -8.51 3.56
N PHE A 117 16.23 -8.53 4.51
CA PHE A 117 15.63 -9.75 5.08
C PHE A 117 14.13 -9.85 4.79
N GLY A 118 13.65 -9.05 3.85
CA GLY A 118 12.27 -9.07 3.38
C GLY A 118 11.91 -10.37 2.68
N LYS A 119 10.61 -10.64 2.54
CA LYS A 119 10.14 -11.70 1.65
C LYS A 119 10.51 -11.32 0.20
N ALA A 120 10.99 -12.30 -0.56
CA ALA A 120 11.41 -12.13 -1.94
C ALA A 120 10.34 -12.68 -2.88
N CYS A 121 10.02 -11.92 -3.93
CA CYS A 121 9.13 -12.33 -4.99
C CYS A 121 9.80 -12.11 -6.34
N GLN A 122 9.62 -13.07 -7.24
CA GLN A 122 9.94 -12.91 -8.65
C GLN A 122 8.80 -12.15 -9.34
N VAL A 123 9.15 -11.10 -10.06
CA VAL A 123 8.20 -10.30 -10.84
C VAL A 123 8.52 -10.47 -12.32
N GLN A 124 7.49 -10.74 -13.11
CA GLN A 124 7.58 -10.88 -14.56
C GLN A 124 6.44 -10.11 -15.23
N GLY A 125 6.73 -9.45 -16.35
CA GLY A 125 5.71 -8.84 -17.21
C GLY A 125 4.94 -9.92 -17.94
N PHE A 126 3.62 -9.82 -17.95
CA PHE A 126 2.75 -10.74 -18.66
C PHE A 126 1.62 -9.95 -19.30
N GLU A 127 1.71 -9.71 -20.61
CA GLU A 127 0.81 -8.80 -21.34
C GLU A 127 0.78 -7.42 -20.68
N ASP A 128 -0.41 -6.92 -20.32
CA ASP A 128 -0.64 -5.66 -19.60
C ASP A 128 -0.68 -5.84 -18.07
N ALA A 129 -0.18 -6.97 -17.55
CA ALA A 129 -0.19 -7.30 -16.13
C ALA A 129 1.20 -7.65 -15.59
N LEU A 130 1.34 -7.60 -14.26
CA LEU A 130 2.50 -8.10 -13.54
C LEU A 130 2.18 -9.42 -12.87
N LYS A 131 2.98 -10.44 -13.18
CA LYS A 131 2.94 -11.73 -12.48
C LYS A 131 3.93 -11.70 -11.32
N VAL A 132 3.42 -11.78 -10.10
CA VAL A 132 4.20 -11.82 -8.87
C VAL A 132 4.18 -13.24 -8.34
N THR A 133 5.34 -13.88 -8.30
CA THR A 133 5.51 -15.27 -7.83
C THR A 133 6.37 -15.26 -6.58
N SER A 134 5.94 -15.93 -5.51
CA SER A 134 6.79 -16.15 -4.33
C SER A 134 8.08 -16.86 -4.73
N ILE A 135 9.21 -16.56 -4.08
CA ILE A 135 10.50 -17.18 -4.42
C ILE A 135 10.49 -18.71 -4.28
N ASP A 136 9.65 -19.23 -3.38
CA ASP A 136 9.45 -20.67 -3.16
C ASP A 136 8.59 -21.31 -4.27
N GLY A 137 8.00 -20.50 -5.16
CA GLY A 137 7.16 -20.94 -6.28
C GLY A 137 5.74 -21.36 -5.91
N GLU A 138 5.37 -21.32 -4.62
CA GLU A 138 4.09 -21.86 -4.13
C GLU A 138 2.89 -20.96 -4.44
N GLU A 139 3.07 -19.64 -4.41
CA GLU A 139 2.01 -18.65 -4.63
C GLU A 139 2.34 -17.76 -5.83
N THR A 140 1.36 -17.56 -6.70
CA THR A 140 1.46 -16.71 -7.88
C THR A 140 0.22 -15.86 -8.01
N HIS A 141 0.40 -14.56 -8.10
CA HIS A 141 -0.66 -13.57 -8.29
C HIS A 141 -0.43 -12.81 -9.59
N THR A 142 -1.48 -12.71 -10.41
CA THR A 142 -1.50 -11.82 -11.57
C THR A 142 -2.15 -10.52 -11.15
N ILE A 143 -1.42 -9.42 -11.31
CA ILE A 143 -1.82 -8.10 -10.86
C ILE A 143 -1.96 -7.20 -12.09
N GLN A 144 -3.19 -6.75 -12.36
CA GLN A 144 -3.48 -5.73 -13.35
C GLN A 144 -3.35 -4.36 -12.69
N LEU A 145 -2.55 -3.49 -13.31
CA LEU A 145 -2.36 -2.12 -12.87
C LEU A 145 -2.98 -1.19 -13.89
N GLU A 146 -4.04 -0.52 -13.46
CA GLU A 146 -4.82 0.41 -14.25
C GLU A 146 -4.69 1.81 -13.62
N GLU A 147 -4.72 2.86 -14.44
CA GLU A 147 -4.76 4.26 -13.99
C GLU A 147 -3.76 4.62 -12.87
N ILE A 148 -2.47 4.69 -13.21
CA ILE A 148 -1.42 5.09 -12.28
C ILE A 148 -1.20 6.61 -12.35
N ASP A 149 -1.59 7.31 -11.29
CA ASP A 149 -1.39 8.75 -11.15
C ASP A 149 -0.20 9.04 -10.23
N ILE A 150 0.96 9.28 -10.84
CA ILE A 150 2.19 9.65 -10.14
C ILE A 150 2.51 11.12 -10.44
N ASP A 151 2.33 11.96 -9.42
CA ASP A 151 2.97 13.27 -9.37
C ASP A 151 4.25 13.16 -8.56
N SER A 152 5.39 13.41 -9.20
CA SER A 152 6.72 13.49 -8.57
C SER A 152 6.80 14.44 -7.36
N ARG A 153 5.87 15.38 -7.23
CA ARG A 153 5.77 16.33 -6.11
C ARG A 153 4.81 15.89 -5.02
N SER A 154 4.00 14.86 -5.28
CA SER A 154 3.06 14.30 -4.33
C SER A 154 3.70 13.08 -3.65
N PRO A 155 3.67 13.00 -2.31
CA PRO A 155 4.00 11.77 -1.59
C PRO A 155 2.89 10.72 -1.69
N VAL A 156 1.78 11.01 -2.39
CA VAL A 156 0.64 10.11 -2.57
C VAL A 156 0.55 9.70 -4.03
N VAL A 157 0.47 8.40 -4.27
CA VAL A 157 0.21 7.80 -5.58
C VAL A 157 -1.13 7.08 -5.54
N ASN A 158 -2.00 7.39 -6.49
CA ASN A 158 -3.25 6.68 -6.68
C ASN A 158 -3.07 5.66 -7.80
N VAL A 159 -3.58 4.46 -7.59
CA VAL A 159 -3.50 3.37 -8.57
C VAL A 159 -4.72 2.48 -8.48
N VAL A 160 -5.20 1.99 -9.61
CA VAL A 160 -6.22 0.94 -9.65
C VAL A 160 -5.51 -0.40 -9.81
N VAL A 161 -5.72 -1.31 -8.87
CA VAL A 161 -5.12 -2.64 -8.85
C VAL A 161 -6.23 -3.66 -8.86
N ASN A 162 -6.32 -4.48 -9.92
CA ASN A 162 -7.40 -5.45 -10.10
C ASN A 162 -8.79 -4.82 -9.88
N ASP A 163 -9.10 -3.72 -10.59
CA ASP A 163 -10.32 -2.89 -10.44
C ASP A 163 -10.50 -2.19 -9.07
N LYS A 164 -9.59 -2.37 -8.12
CA LYS A 164 -9.68 -1.77 -6.78
C LYS A 164 -8.79 -0.55 -6.68
N LYS A 165 -9.37 0.58 -6.28
CA LYS A 165 -8.58 1.78 -5.95
C LYS A 165 -7.67 1.51 -4.75
N ARG A 166 -6.41 1.90 -4.89
CA ARG A 166 -5.36 1.85 -3.88
C ARG A 166 -4.67 3.19 -3.81
N VAL A 167 -4.20 3.50 -2.61
CA VAL A 167 -3.41 4.69 -2.33
C VAL A 167 -2.09 4.22 -1.72
N LEU A 168 -0.99 4.73 -2.26
CA LEU A 168 0.35 4.49 -1.77
C LEU A 168 0.91 5.79 -1.23
N GLN A 169 1.46 5.73 -0.02
CA GLN A 169 2.26 6.82 0.51
C GLN A 169 3.73 6.49 0.29
N ILE A 170 4.42 7.36 -0.45
CA ILE A 170 5.86 7.29 -0.70
C ILE A 170 6.54 8.23 0.28
N GLU A 171 7.25 7.64 1.23
CA GLU A 171 8.10 8.38 2.16
C GLU A 171 9.54 8.40 1.65
N PRO A 172 10.17 9.58 1.51
CA PRO A 172 11.57 9.65 1.14
C PRO A 172 12.46 9.16 2.28
N GLU A 173 13.45 8.36 1.95
CA GLU A 173 14.56 8.07 2.86
C GLU A 173 15.55 9.25 2.86
N ASP A 174 16.07 9.58 4.04
CA ASP A 174 17.22 10.45 4.17
C ASP A 174 18.51 9.77 3.65
N SER A 175 19.61 10.51 3.61
CA SER A 175 20.91 9.98 3.15
C SER A 175 21.47 8.85 4.03
N SER A 176 20.87 8.59 5.20
CA SER A 176 21.22 7.48 6.10
C SER A 176 20.34 6.25 5.91
N GLY A 177 19.38 6.29 4.98
CA GLY A 177 18.41 5.20 4.76
C GLY A 177 17.32 5.13 5.83
N LYS A 178 17.10 6.22 6.57
CA LYS A 178 15.98 6.32 7.51
C LYS A 178 14.83 7.10 6.87
N LEU A 179 13.60 6.71 7.19
CA LEU A 179 12.42 7.49 6.82
C LEU A 179 12.54 8.90 7.43
N ALA A 180 12.40 9.92 6.57
CA ALA A 180 12.62 11.33 6.91
C ALA A 180 11.46 11.98 7.71
#